data_AF-A0A1X0MM70-F1
#
_entry.id   AF-A0A1X0MM70-F1
#
_cell.length_a   1.000
_cell.length_b   1.000
_cell.length_c   1.000
_cell.angle_alpha   90.00
_cell.angle_beta   90.00
_cell.angle_gamma   90.00
#
_symmetry.space_group_name_H-M   'P 1'
#
loop_
_entity.id
_entity.type
_entity.pdbx_description
1 polymer ?
#
loop_
_entity_poly.entity_id
_entity_poly.type
_entity_poly.pdbx_seq_one_letter_code
_entity_poly.pdbx_strand_id
1 'polypeptide(L)'
;MRIALLAPLPPEQNGIADYAGHLRHALEELGLQVVTPLQGVGNDPRAATERVAQADWSGIDVVHAELGGGRLAEFQALRALQRRFPRLPLTATVHDPERLVWRREKLPWPLSIAGSMRSPLPEIATVLADPLCLHEERQLARHMTR
;
A
#
# COMPACT_ATOMS: atom_id res chain seq x y z
N MET A 1 -25.37 3.60 -3.55
CA MET A 1 -24.08 3.32 -4.21
C MET A 1 -23.40 2.18 -3.48
N ARG A 2 -22.84 1.22 -4.21
CA ARG A 2 -22.21 0.01 -3.68
C ARG A 2 -20.74 -0.04 -4.08
N ILE A 3 -19.87 -0.06 -3.07
CA ILE A 3 -18.43 0.02 -3.19
C ILE A 3 -17.83 -1.33 -2.84
N ALA A 4 -16.97 -1.86 -3.70
CA ALA A 4 -16.10 -2.99 -3.34
C ALA A 4 -14.77 -2.45 -2.81
N LEU A 5 -14.50 -2.67 -1.52
CA LEU A 5 -13.26 -2.29 -0.87
C LEU A 5 -12.27 -3.46 -0.92
N LEU A 6 -11.14 -3.25 -1.59
CA LEU A 6 -10.00 -4.17 -1.64
C LEU A 6 -8.94 -3.68 -0.66
N ALA A 7 -8.95 -4.23 0.54
CA ALA A 7 -8.03 -3.80 1.59
C ALA A 7 -7.71 -4.96 2.55
N PRO A 8 -6.55 -4.93 3.23
CA PRO A 8 -6.46 -5.58 4.52
C PRO A 8 -7.58 -5.07 5.42
N LEU A 9 -8.13 -5.95 6.27
CA LEU A 9 -9.08 -5.57 7.29
C LEU A 9 -8.73 -6.25 8.61
N PRO A 10 -9.18 -5.69 9.75
CA PRO A 10 -9.11 -6.39 11.02
C PRO A 10 -9.65 -7.83 10.88
N PRO A 11 -8.93 -8.84 11.39
CA PRO A 11 -7.88 -8.77 12.41
C PRO A 11 -6.43 -8.62 11.91
N GLU A 12 -6.18 -8.28 10.65
CA GLU A 12 -4.80 -8.04 10.18
C GLU A 12 -4.16 -6.86 10.93
N GLN A 13 -2.98 -7.07 11.51
CA GLN A 13 -2.30 -6.07 12.34
C GLN A 13 -1.36 -5.20 11.49
N ASN A 14 -1.93 -4.26 10.73
CA ASN A 14 -1.16 -3.24 10.02
C ASN A 14 -1.95 -1.93 9.88
N GLY A 15 -1.25 -0.81 9.71
CA GLY A 15 -1.88 0.51 9.65
C GLY A 15 -2.84 0.70 8.47
N ILE A 16 -2.63 -0.02 7.36
CA ILE A 16 -3.55 0.00 6.21
C ILE A 16 -4.87 -0.68 6.58
N ALA A 17 -4.82 -1.75 7.38
CA ALA A 17 -6.00 -2.49 7.84
C ALA A 17 -6.89 -1.61 8.73
N ASP A 18 -6.28 -0.91 9.68
CA ASP A 18 -6.98 0.00 10.59
C ASP A 18 -7.60 1.16 9.81
N TYR A 19 -6.84 1.76 8.89
CA TYR A 19 -7.34 2.81 7.99
C TYR A 19 -8.53 2.32 7.17
N ALA A 20 -8.41 1.16 6.53
CA ALA A 20 -9.47 0.59 5.71
C ALA A 20 -10.73 0.28 6.52
N GLY A 21 -10.58 -0.16 7.77
CA GLY A 21 -11.68 -0.35 8.70
C GLY A 21 -12.42 0.95 9.01
N HIS A 22 -11.69 2.03 9.30
CA HIS A 22 -12.28 3.35 9.53
C HIS A 22 -12.93 3.93 8.27
N LEU A 23 -12.27 3.84 7.12
CA LEU A 23 -12.83 4.29 5.85
C LEU A 23 -14.15 3.55 5.58
N ARG A 24 -14.15 2.22 5.72
CA ARG A 24 -15.36 1.42 5.55
C ARG A 24 -16.49 1.92 6.46
N HIS A 25 -16.23 2.10 7.75
CA HIS A 25 -17.24 2.54 8.70
C HIS A 25 -17.82 3.91 8.33
N ALA A 26 -16.95 4.87 7.98
CA ALA A 26 -17.38 6.20 7.57
C ALA A 26 -18.24 6.18 6.29
N LEU A 27 -17.87 5.34 5.30
CA LEU A 27 -18.67 5.15 4.10
C LEU A 27 -20.05 4.56 4.43
N GLU A 28 -20.11 3.57 5.32
CA GLU A 28 -21.36 2.95 5.77
C GLU A 28 -22.27 3.95 6.53
N GLU A 29 -21.72 4.81 7.38
CA GLU A 29 -22.47 5.87 8.08
C GLU A 29 -23.08 6.90 7.13
N LEU A 30 -22.44 7.13 5.98
CA LEU A 30 -22.97 7.96 4.89
C LEU A 30 -24.06 7.26 4.06
N GLY A 31 -24.47 6.04 4.45
CA GLY A 31 -25.49 5.25 3.76
C GLY A 31 -24.97 4.54 2.50
N LEU A 32 -23.66 4.45 2.31
CA LEU A 32 -23.05 3.69 1.22
C LEU A 32 -22.98 2.20 1.60
N GLN A 33 -23.16 1.33 0.61
CA GLN A 33 -23.00 -0.11 0.83
C GLN A 33 -21.56 -0.49 0.53
N VAL A 34 -20.83 -0.98 1.53
CA VAL A 34 -19.45 -1.44 1.35
C VAL A 34 -19.40 -2.95 1.42
N VAL A 35 -18.81 -3.59 0.41
CA VAL A 35 -18.50 -5.02 0.41
C VAL A 35 -16.99 -5.21 0.43
N THR A 36 -16.54 -6.32 1.02
CA THR A 36 -15.12 -6.59 1.28
C THR A 36 -14.70 -7.94 0.68
N PRO A 37 -14.63 -8.07 -0.66
CA PRO A 37 -14.52 -9.37 -1.33
C PRO A 37 -13.24 -10.14 -0.95
N LEU A 38 -12.16 -9.43 -0.61
CA LEU A 38 -10.87 -10.01 -0.23
C LEU A 38 -10.74 -10.31 1.27
N GLN A 39 -11.77 -10.04 2.09
CA GLN A 39 -11.67 -10.31 3.52
C GLN A 39 -11.35 -11.80 3.77
N GLY A 40 -10.36 -12.04 4.64
CA GLY A 40 -9.86 -13.37 4.97
C GLY A 40 -8.95 -14.01 3.91
N VAL A 41 -8.65 -13.34 2.79
CA VAL A 41 -7.64 -13.82 1.81
C VAL A 41 -6.22 -13.62 2.34
N GLY A 42 -6.00 -12.58 3.15
CA GLY A 42 -4.67 -12.14 3.53
C GLY A 42 -3.88 -11.61 2.33
N ASN A 43 -2.55 -11.59 2.43
CA ASN A 43 -1.68 -11.02 1.42
C ASN A 43 -1.23 -12.03 0.33
N ASP A 44 -2.08 -13.01 -0.03
CA ASP A 44 -1.81 -13.98 -1.10
C ASP A 44 -2.36 -13.48 -2.47
N PRO A 45 -1.50 -13.19 -3.45
CA PRO A 45 -1.93 -12.66 -4.75
C PRO A 45 -2.71 -13.66 -5.63
N ARG A 46 -2.44 -14.96 -5.52
CA ARG A 46 -3.15 -16.00 -6.29
C ARG A 46 -4.56 -16.16 -5.75
N ALA A 47 -4.66 -16.30 -4.42
CA ALA A 47 -5.95 -16.37 -3.75
C ALA A 47 -6.79 -15.11 -3.99
N ALA A 48 -6.16 -13.92 -4.03
CA ALA A 48 -6.86 -12.68 -4.37
C ALA A 48 -7.41 -12.67 -5.80
N THR A 49 -6.64 -13.19 -6.77
CA THR A 49 -7.08 -13.31 -8.17
C THR A 49 -8.23 -14.32 -8.32
N GLU A 50 -8.13 -15.46 -7.65
CA GLU A 50 -9.18 -16.49 -7.61
C GLU A 50 -10.45 -15.94 -6.96
N ARG A 51 -10.31 -15.18 -5.87
CA ARG A 51 -11.42 -14.52 -5.20
C ARG A 51 -12.12 -13.53 -6.12
N VAL A 52 -11.37 -12.73 -6.89
CA VAL A 52 -11.96 -11.87 -7.93
C VAL A 52 -12.71 -12.69 -8.97
N ALA A 53 -12.21 -13.88 -9.32
CA ALA A 53 -12.84 -14.71 -10.32
C ALA A 53 -14.20 -15.30 -9.88
N GLN A 54 -14.32 -15.58 -8.58
CA GLN A 54 -15.48 -16.24 -7.95
C GLN A 54 -16.51 -15.26 -7.41
N ALA A 55 -16.09 -14.06 -6.98
CA ALA A 55 -16.98 -13.06 -6.42
C ALA A 55 -17.98 -12.55 -7.47
N ASP A 56 -19.19 -12.24 -7.00
CA ASP A 56 -20.18 -11.54 -7.81
C ASP A 56 -19.90 -10.03 -7.79
N TRP A 57 -19.71 -9.47 -8.98
CA TRP A 57 -19.44 -8.04 -9.20
C TRP A 57 -20.69 -7.29 -9.71
N SER A 58 -21.83 -7.98 -9.82
CA SER A 58 -23.08 -7.38 -10.24
C SER A 58 -23.54 -6.31 -9.26
N GLY A 59 -23.91 -5.14 -9.79
CA GLY A 59 -24.36 -4.00 -8.99
C GLY A 59 -23.28 -3.33 -8.13
N ILE A 60 -21.98 -3.59 -8.37
CA ILE A 60 -20.89 -2.77 -7.83
C ILE A 60 -20.73 -1.52 -8.71
N ASP A 61 -20.82 -0.34 -8.10
CA ASP A 61 -20.70 0.94 -8.78
C ASP A 61 -19.23 1.37 -8.93
N VAL A 62 -18.39 1.05 -7.95
CA VAL A 62 -16.95 1.37 -7.95
C VAL A 62 -16.17 0.39 -7.08
N VAL A 63 -14.92 0.16 -7.45
CA VAL A 63 -13.95 -0.55 -6.64
C VAL A 63 -12.96 0.47 -6.08
N HIS A 64 -12.69 0.39 -4.77
CA HIS A 64 -11.64 1.15 -4.12
C HIS A 64 -10.59 0.20 -3.54
N ALA A 65 -9.32 0.43 -3.82
CA ALA A 65 -8.22 -0.39 -3.31
C ALA A 65 -7.30 0.40 -2.39
N GLU A 66 -6.94 -0.21 -1.27
CA GLU A 66 -5.93 0.30 -0.33
C GLU A 66 -4.60 -0.38 -0.65
N LEU A 67 -3.68 0.36 -1.28
CA LEU A 67 -2.37 -0.14 -1.72
C LEU A 67 -1.28 0.37 -0.77
N GLY A 68 -0.33 -0.48 -0.41
CA GLY A 68 0.83 -0.05 0.37
C GLY A 68 2.00 -1.02 0.27
N GLY A 69 3.07 -0.69 1.00
CA GLY A 69 4.34 -1.38 0.89
C GLY A 69 4.22 -2.87 1.20
N GLY A 70 4.65 -3.71 0.26
CA GLY A 70 4.58 -5.17 0.40
C GLY A 70 3.17 -5.79 0.33
N ARG A 71 2.12 -5.03 -0.01
CA ARG A 71 0.74 -5.53 -0.19
C ARG A 71 0.47 -5.93 -1.64
N LEU A 72 0.52 -7.24 -1.92
CA LEU A 72 0.42 -7.78 -3.28
C LEU A 72 -0.99 -8.32 -3.61
N ALA A 73 -1.77 -8.69 -2.60
CA ALA A 73 -3.12 -9.22 -2.80
C ALA A 73 -4.05 -8.17 -3.42
N GLU A 74 -4.16 -7.00 -2.80
CA GLU A 74 -5.02 -5.90 -3.25
C GLU A 74 -4.61 -5.42 -4.65
N PHE A 75 -3.30 -5.33 -4.92
CA PHE A 75 -2.77 -4.95 -6.21
C PHE A 75 -3.14 -5.95 -7.33
N GLN A 76 -2.95 -7.26 -7.10
CA GLN A 76 -3.32 -8.25 -8.12
C GLN A 76 -4.84 -8.34 -8.32
N ALA A 77 -5.62 -8.20 -7.25
CA ALA A 77 -7.08 -8.15 -7.35
C ALA A 77 -7.54 -6.98 -8.23
N LEU A 78 -6.98 -5.78 -8.01
CA LEU A 78 -7.29 -4.59 -8.81
C LEU A 78 -6.92 -4.80 -10.29
N ARG A 79 -5.77 -5.42 -10.57
CA ARG A 79 -5.37 -5.77 -11.95
C ARG A 79 -6.28 -6.82 -12.59
N ALA A 80 -6.71 -7.82 -11.83
CA ALA A 80 -7.63 -8.84 -12.32
C ALA A 80 -8.98 -8.22 -12.69
N LEU A 81 -9.48 -7.29 -11.88
CA LEU A 81 -10.70 -6.54 -12.15
C LEU A 81 -10.60 -5.66 -13.39
N GLN A 82 -9.51 -4.91 -13.53
CA GLN A 82 -9.27 -4.06 -14.70
C GLN A 82 -9.32 -4.85 -16.02
N ARG A 83 -8.79 -6.09 -16.02
CA ARG A 83 -8.81 -6.97 -17.19
C ARG A 83 -10.18 -7.56 -17.46
N ARG A 84 -10.88 -8.00 -16.41
CA ARG A 84 -12.16 -8.72 -16.54
C ARG A 84 -13.34 -7.79 -16.77
N PHE A 85 -13.31 -6.59 -16.18
CA PHE A 85 -14.39 -5.61 -16.25
C PHE A 85 -13.84 -4.23 -16.65
N PRO A 86 -13.48 -4.01 -17.93
CA PRO A 86 -12.83 -2.76 -18.36
C PRO A 86 -13.65 -1.48 -18.15
N ARG A 87 -14.96 -1.60 -17.94
CA ARG A 87 -15.87 -0.48 -17.68
C ARG A 87 -16.18 -0.25 -16.20
N LEU A 88 -15.73 -1.14 -15.32
CA LEU A 88 -15.93 -1.01 -13.87
C LEU A 88 -15.01 0.09 -13.35
N PRO A 89 -15.52 1.17 -12.72
CA PRO A 89 -14.68 2.21 -12.17
C PRO A 89 -13.76 1.67 -11.07
N LEU A 90 -12.46 1.95 -11.19
CA LEU A 90 -11.44 1.53 -10.24
C LEU A 90 -10.75 2.77 -9.66
N THR A 91 -10.60 2.80 -8.34
CA THR A 91 -9.91 3.84 -7.60
C THR A 91 -8.96 3.21 -6.59
N ALA A 92 -7.93 3.94 -6.17
CA ALA A 92 -7.01 3.45 -5.16
C ALA A 92 -6.44 4.58 -4.32
N THR A 93 -6.19 4.28 -3.05
CA THR A 93 -5.35 5.07 -2.15
C THR A 93 -4.01 4.34 -2.01
N VAL A 94 -2.90 5.07 -2.18
CA VAL A 94 -1.54 4.52 -2.04
C VAL A 94 -0.95 5.07 -0.73
N HIS A 95 -0.81 4.19 0.27
CA HIS A 95 -0.38 4.50 1.63
C HIS A 95 1.12 4.73 1.76
N ASP A 96 1.89 3.92 1.04
CA ASP A 96 3.34 4.04 0.97
C ASP A 96 3.74 4.30 -0.49
N PRO A 97 3.71 5.56 -0.97
CA PRO A 97 4.51 5.93 -2.13
C PRO A 97 5.96 5.99 -1.63
N GLU A 98 6.56 4.80 -1.43
CA GLU A 98 7.45 4.33 -0.34
C GLU A 98 8.66 5.17 0.14
N ARG A 99 8.86 6.40 -0.35
CA ARG A 99 10.17 7.07 -0.54
C ARG A 99 10.94 6.46 -1.69
N LEU A 100 11.82 7.24 -2.31
CA LEU A 100 12.61 6.73 -3.44
C LEU A 100 13.78 5.86 -2.96
N VAL A 101 14.39 6.17 -1.79
CA VAL A 101 15.49 5.40 -1.19
C VAL A 101 15.45 5.49 0.34
N TRP A 102 15.56 4.37 1.06
CA TRP A 102 15.47 4.34 2.53
C TRP A 102 16.82 4.27 3.26
N ARG A 103 17.94 4.25 2.52
CA ARG A 103 19.31 4.15 3.05
C ARG A 103 20.32 4.71 2.06
N ARG A 104 21.28 5.50 2.54
CA ARG A 104 22.38 6.02 1.71
C ARG A 104 23.43 4.96 1.40
N GLU A 105 24.02 5.02 0.20
CA GLU A 105 25.13 4.14 -0.22
C GLU A 105 26.37 4.32 0.67
N LYS A 106 26.69 5.58 1.01
CA LYS A 106 27.81 5.93 1.89
C LYS A 106 27.31 6.76 3.05
N LEU A 107 27.54 6.25 4.24
CA LEU A 107 27.29 6.97 5.47
C LEU A 107 28.49 7.90 5.73
N PRO A 108 28.28 9.18 6.08
CA PRO A 108 29.38 10.07 6.43
C PRO A 108 30.04 9.59 7.73
N TRP A 109 31.32 9.90 7.94
CA TRP A 109 31.94 9.69 9.25
C TRP A 109 31.22 10.58 10.29
N PRO A 110 30.87 10.07 11.49
CA PRO A 110 31.22 8.76 12.05
C PRO A 110 30.20 7.62 11.80
N LEU A 111 29.08 7.88 11.10
CA LEU A 111 28.01 6.91 10.86
C LEU A 111 28.43 5.70 10.03
N SER A 112 29.45 5.81 9.17
CA SER A 112 30.03 4.68 8.44
C SER A 112 30.60 3.60 9.35
N ILE A 113 31.16 3.99 10.50
CA ILE A 113 31.71 3.06 11.48
C ILE A 113 30.55 2.31 12.15
N ALA A 114 29.56 3.04 12.65
CA ALA A 114 28.35 2.46 13.24
C ALA A 114 27.59 1.53 12.28
N GLY A 115 27.57 1.86 10.98
CA GLY A 115 26.98 1.05 9.91
C GLY A 115 27.63 -0.33 9.68
N SER A 116 28.83 -0.55 10.21
CA SER A 116 29.59 -1.81 10.10
C SER A 116 29.57 -2.66 11.39
N MET A 117 28.94 -2.15 12.45
CA MET A 117 28.86 -2.81 13.75
C MET A 117 27.62 -3.72 13.89
N ARG A 118 27.50 -4.47 14.98
CA ARG A 118 26.35 -5.37 15.20
C ARG A 118 25.07 -4.56 15.46
N SER A 119 23.92 -5.16 15.12
CA SER A 119 22.59 -4.60 15.41
C SER A 119 22.48 -4.20 16.89
N PRO A 120 21.87 -3.04 17.21
CA PRO A 120 21.06 -2.18 16.34
C PRO A 120 21.80 -0.99 15.71
N LEU A 121 23.14 -0.99 15.70
CA LEU A 121 23.93 0.17 15.28
C LEU A 121 23.79 0.52 13.78
N PRO A 122 23.69 -0.44 12.84
CA PRO A 122 23.42 -0.15 11.43
C PRO A 122 22.03 0.43 11.14
N GLU A 123 21.01 0.00 11.88
CA GLU A 123 19.65 0.52 11.80
C GLU A 123 19.63 1.97 12.30
N ILE A 124 20.31 2.25 13.41
CA ILE A 124 20.51 3.61 13.94
C ILE A 124 21.27 4.48 12.91
N ALA A 125 22.32 3.96 12.28
CA ALA A 125 23.10 4.71 11.31
C ALA A 125 22.31 5.00 10.01
N THR A 126 21.46 4.08 9.57
CA THR A 126 20.57 4.24 8.41
C THR A 126 19.53 5.32 8.67
N VAL A 127 18.94 5.33 9.87
CA VAL A 127 18.00 6.37 10.30
C VAL A 127 18.69 7.72 10.48
N LEU A 128 19.89 7.78 11.04
CA LEU A 128 20.65 9.04 11.22
C LEU A 128 21.12 9.65 9.90
N ALA A 129 21.29 8.84 8.86
CA ALA A 129 21.64 9.29 7.52
C ALA A 129 20.42 9.65 6.66
N ASP A 130 19.21 9.48 7.19
CA ASP A 130 17.97 9.69 6.46
C ASP A 130 17.76 11.11 5.90
N PRO A 131 18.05 12.20 6.65
CA PRO A 131 17.87 13.56 6.14
C PRO A 131 18.75 13.86 4.92
N LEU A 132 19.88 13.18 4.85
CA LEU A 132 20.82 13.31 3.74
C LEU A 132 20.32 12.50 2.52
N CYS A 133 19.68 11.34 2.75
CA CYS A 133 19.01 10.54 1.73
C CYS A 133 17.84 11.32 1.11
N LEU A 134 17.02 11.97 1.96
CA LEU A 134 15.91 12.83 1.54
C LEU A 134 16.38 14.09 0.79
N HIS A 135 17.53 14.65 1.17
CA HIS A 135 18.11 15.79 0.45
C HIS A 135 18.52 15.39 -0.97
N GLU A 136 19.17 14.25 -1.12
CA GLU A 136 19.53 13.65 -2.40
C GLU A 136 18.28 13.35 -3.25
N GLU A 137 17.25 12.74 -2.64
CA GLU A 137 15.96 12.45 -3.29
C GLU A 137 15.27 13.70 -3.82
N ARG A 138 15.19 14.76 -3.01
CA ARG A 138 14.52 16.02 -3.40
C ARG A 138 15.34 16.81 -4.40
N GLN A 139 16.67 16.80 -4.27
CA GLN A 139 17.54 17.43 -5.25
C GLN A 139 17.37 16.75 -6.60
N LEU A 140 17.38 15.42 -6.65
CA LEU A 140 17.12 14.65 -7.86
C LEU A 140 15.73 14.99 -8.43
N ALA A 141 14.68 14.91 -7.60
CA ALA A 141 13.29 15.20 -8.02
C ALA A 141 13.11 16.62 -8.60
N ARG A 142 13.91 17.60 -8.17
CA ARG A 142 13.87 18.99 -8.68
C ARG A 142 14.57 19.18 -10.03
N HIS A 143 15.54 18.33 -10.37
CA HIS A 143 16.23 18.37 -11.68
C HIS A 143 15.53 17.53 -12.74
N MET A 144 14.50 16.79 -12.35
CA MET A 144 13.67 16.03 -13.27
C MET A 144 12.57 16.95 -13.82
N THR A 145 12.58 17.18 -15.12
CA THR A 145 11.53 17.94 -15.82
C THR A 145 10.20 17.17 -15.76
N ARG A 146 9.09 17.88 -15.59
CA ARG A 146 7.73 17.32 -15.62
C ARG A 146 7.33 16.83 -17.01
#